data_AF-A0A059LGQ8-F1
#
_entry.id   AF-A0A059LGQ8-F1
#
_cell.length_a   1.000
_cell.length_b   1.000
_cell.length_c   1.000
_cell.angle_alpha   90.00
_cell.angle_beta   90.00
_cell.angle_gamma   90.00
#
_symmetry.space_group_name_H-M   'P 1'
#
loop_
_entity.id
_entity.type
_entity.pdbx_description
1 polymer ?
#
loop_
_entity_poly.entity_id
_entity_poly.type
_entity_poly.pdbx_seq_one_letter_code
_entity_poly.pdbx_strand_id
1 'polypeptide(L)'
;MISGIPEGCSNVLVRVHDACFTSEVLGSQKCDCEAQLTRALEAIRAEPPGLVIYLQQEGRGIGLANKVAAYALQERGLDTVDANRALGLPDDCREYSAVGAILRDLGVASVRLMTNNPRKLREIAAAGVRVLGRVPCVVRPSRHSLSYMEAKARRMAHLLEEGADQEGLWSSGDDASSGEEEGALEADEELQAT
;
A
#
# COMPACT_ATOMS: atom_id res chain seq x y z
N MET A 1 -6.37 11.49 -13.10
CA MET A 1 -5.10 12.16 -13.49
C MET A 1 -4.58 11.49 -14.74
N ILE A 2 -4.12 12.27 -15.73
CA ILE A 2 -3.71 11.78 -17.05
C ILE A 2 -2.33 12.37 -17.38
N SER A 3 -1.45 11.54 -17.93
CA SER A 3 -0.17 11.93 -18.54
C SER A 3 -0.21 11.59 -20.02
N GLY A 4 0.13 12.54 -20.89
CA GLY A 4 0.01 12.38 -22.35
C GLY A 4 -1.43 12.38 -22.87
N ILE A 5 -1.62 11.87 -24.10
CA ILE A 5 -2.92 11.78 -24.79
C ILE A 5 -3.29 10.28 -24.90
N PRO A 6 -4.28 9.79 -24.13
CA PRO A 6 -4.60 8.36 -24.09
C PRO A 6 -5.62 7.92 -25.15
N GLU A 7 -6.27 8.85 -25.85
CA GLU A 7 -7.30 8.55 -26.84
C GLU A 7 -6.75 7.74 -28.01
N GLY A 8 -7.43 6.64 -28.36
CA GLY A 8 -7.01 5.72 -29.43
C GLY A 8 -5.81 4.85 -29.08
N CYS A 9 -5.20 5.02 -27.90
CA CYS A 9 -4.04 4.25 -27.49
C CYS A 9 -4.42 2.88 -26.94
N SER A 10 -3.46 1.94 -27.03
CA SER A 10 -3.57 0.59 -26.49
C SER A 10 -2.39 0.30 -25.56
N ASN A 11 -2.54 -0.70 -24.71
CA ASN A 11 -1.55 -1.09 -23.70
C ASN A 11 -1.13 0.05 -22.75
N VAL A 12 -2.06 0.96 -22.46
CA VAL A 12 -1.82 2.14 -21.63
C VAL A 12 -1.56 1.75 -20.18
N LEU A 13 -0.58 2.36 -19.52
CA LEU A 13 -0.33 2.14 -18.09
C LEU A 13 -1.45 2.76 -17.26
N VAL A 14 -2.15 1.95 -16.46
CA VAL A 14 -3.24 2.45 -15.63
C VAL A 14 -3.09 1.97 -14.19
N ARG A 15 -3.12 2.92 -13.25
CA ARG A 15 -3.32 2.67 -11.83
C ARG A 15 -4.75 3.00 -11.45
N VAL A 16 -5.46 2.03 -10.89
CA VAL A 16 -6.73 2.29 -10.17
C VAL A 16 -6.40 2.38 -8.69
N HIS A 17 -6.51 3.57 -8.13
CA HIS A 17 -6.16 3.89 -6.76
C HIS A 17 -7.42 4.09 -5.92
N ASP A 18 -7.50 3.42 -4.78
CA ASP A 18 -8.61 3.61 -3.84
C ASP A 18 -8.15 4.61 -2.79
N ALA A 19 -8.94 5.65 -2.55
CA ALA A 19 -8.61 6.73 -1.65
C ALA A 19 -8.22 6.23 -0.24
N CYS A 20 -7.18 6.85 0.32
CA CYS A 20 -6.78 6.63 1.70
C CYS A 20 -6.36 7.95 2.35
N PHE A 21 -7.36 8.70 2.83
CA PHE A 21 -7.23 10.00 3.49
C PHE A 21 -6.16 10.00 4.59
N THR A 22 -6.16 8.96 5.43
CA THR A 22 -5.22 8.87 6.56
C THR A 22 -3.76 8.83 6.10
N SER A 23 -3.45 8.14 5.01
CA SER A 23 -2.07 8.02 4.52
C SER A 23 -1.71 9.19 3.62
N GLU A 24 -2.60 9.55 2.70
CA GLU A 24 -2.33 10.49 1.61
C GLU A 24 -2.44 11.94 2.03
N VAL A 25 -3.29 12.25 3.02
CA VAL A 25 -3.51 13.63 3.49
C VAL A 25 -2.88 13.83 4.86
N LEU A 26 -3.03 12.87 5.77
CA LEU A 26 -2.52 13.00 7.15
C LEU A 26 -1.13 12.38 7.36
N GLY A 27 -0.53 11.77 6.34
CA GLY A 27 0.82 11.19 6.44
C GLY A 27 0.92 9.94 7.33
N SER A 28 -0.17 9.21 7.53
CA SER A 28 -0.15 7.97 8.32
C SER A 28 0.76 6.92 7.70
N GLN A 29 1.65 6.38 8.53
CA GLN A 29 2.58 5.30 8.17
C GLN A 29 2.01 3.89 8.43
N LYS A 30 0.75 3.78 8.86
CA LYS A 30 0.08 2.49 9.14
C LYS A 30 -0.23 1.68 7.87
N CYS A 31 -0.18 2.30 6.70
CA CYS A 31 -0.32 1.63 5.41
C CYS A 31 0.59 2.28 4.35
N ASP A 32 0.63 1.66 3.18
CA ASP A 32 1.51 2.01 2.06
C ASP A 32 0.78 2.78 0.93
N CYS A 33 -0.43 3.29 1.19
CA CYS A 33 -1.29 3.88 0.16
C CYS A 33 -0.68 5.14 -0.47
N GLU A 34 -0.13 6.06 0.31
CA GLU A 34 0.52 7.28 -0.20
C GLU A 34 1.71 6.91 -1.09
N ALA A 35 2.63 6.06 -0.59
CA ALA A 35 3.79 5.64 -1.36
C ALA A 35 3.40 4.97 -2.69
N GLN A 36 2.33 4.15 -2.69
CA GLN A 36 1.80 3.55 -3.91
C GLN A 36 1.21 4.58 -4.88
N LEU A 37 0.54 5.62 -4.38
CA LEU A 37 0.02 6.72 -5.19
C LEU A 37 1.17 7.50 -5.83
N THR A 38 2.17 7.88 -5.04
CA THR A 38 3.37 8.60 -5.48
C THR A 38 4.12 7.81 -6.55
N ARG A 39 4.41 6.52 -6.31
CA ARG A 39 5.03 5.63 -7.31
C ARG A 39 4.20 5.57 -8.60
N ALA A 40 2.88 5.49 -8.51
CA ALA A 40 2.03 5.43 -9.69
C ALA A 40 2.04 6.73 -10.50
N LEU A 41 2.05 7.88 -9.82
CA LEU A 41 2.16 9.19 -10.46
C LEU A 41 3.49 9.38 -11.17
N GLU A 42 4.60 8.93 -10.57
CA GLU A 42 5.91 8.91 -11.20
C GLU A 42 5.93 8.00 -12.43
N ALA A 43 5.38 6.78 -12.30
CA ALA A 43 5.37 5.80 -13.39
C ALA A 43 4.59 6.31 -14.63
N ILE A 44 3.42 6.92 -14.45
CA ILE A 44 2.66 7.46 -15.60
C ILE A 44 3.32 8.71 -16.22
N ARG A 45 4.15 9.43 -15.47
CA ARG A 45 4.93 10.57 -16.01
C ARG A 45 6.13 10.07 -16.82
N ALA A 46 6.78 9.01 -16.36
CA ALA A 46 7.94 8.42 -17.05
C ALA A 46 7.56 7.74 -18.37
N GLU A 47 6.33 7.20 -18.46
CA GLU A 47 5.86 6.47 -19.63
C GLU A 47 4.47 6.96 -20.09
N PRO A 48 4.38 8.12 -20.78
CA PRO A 48 3.14 8.58 -21.37
C PRO A 48 2.78 7.78 -22.65
N PRO A 49 1.49 7.53 -22.93
CA PRO A 49 0.34 7.92 -22.12
C PRO A 49 0.12 7.01 -20.90
N GLY A 50 -0.37 7.59 -19.81
CA GLY A 50 -0.65 6.86 -18.58
C GLY A 50 -1.72 7.53 -17.70
N LEU A 51 -2.44 6.73 -16.91
CA LEU A 51 -3.55 7.19 -16.09
C LEU A 51 -3.45 6.73 -14.64
N VAL A 52 -3.83 7.63 -13.73
CA VAL A 52 -4.25 7.28 -12.38
C VAL A 52 -5.73 7.60 -12.25
N ILE A 53 -6.55 6.56 -12.09
CA ILE A 53 -7.98 6.66 -11.78
C ILE A 53 -8.10 6.58 -10.26
N TYR A 54 -8.51 7.70 -9.65
CA TYR A 54 -8.62 7.83 -8.20
C TYR A 54 -10.09 7.65 -7.80
N LEU A 55 -10.39 6.53 -7.14
CA LEU A 55 -11.74 6.19 -6.68
C LEU A 55 -11.91 6.57 -5.21
N GLN A 56 -12.96 7.31 -4.91
CA GLN A 56 -13.32 7.75 -3.56
C GLN A 56 -13.95 6.61 -2.75
N GLN A 57 -13.16 5.56 -2.48
CA GLN A 57 -13.60 4.33 -1.79
C GLN A 57 -12.78 4.06 -0.53
N GLU A 58 -12.81 5.02 0.39
CA GLU A 58 -12.10 4.96 1.66
C GLU A 58 -12.45 3.72 2.49
N GLY A 59 -11.48 3.17 3.21
CA GLY A 59 -11.71 2.06 4.13
C GLY A 59 -12.21 0.79 3.46
N ARG A 60 -11.92 0.58 2.16
CA ARG A 60 -12.53 -0.49 1.34
C ARG A 60 -14.04 -0.31 1.13
N GLY A 61 -14.45 0.93 0.94
CA GLY A 61 -15.85 1.29 0.64
C GLY A 61 -16.73 1.46 1.88
N ILE A 62 -16.25 1.18 3.09
CA ILE A 62 -17.01 1.44 4.33
C ILE A 62 -16.98 2.92 4.74
N GLY A 63 -16.07 3.72 4.17
CA GLY A 63 -15.92 5.14 4.47
C GLY A 63 -14.99 5.45 5.66
N LEU A 64 -14.57 6.72 5.76
CA LEU A 64 -13.59 7.17 6.75
C LEU A 64 -14.07 7.03 8.20
N ALA A 65 -15.33 7.40 8.49
CA ALA A 65 -15.89 7.35 9.83
C ALA A 65 -15.87 5.91 10.39
N ASN A 66 -16.29 4.95 9.57
CA ASN A 66 -16.28 3.53 9.92
C ASN A 66 -14.86 2.97 10.07
N LYS A 67 -13.91 3.42 9.24
CA LYS A 67 -12.50 3.07 9.39
C LYS A 67 -11.93 3.56 10.74
N VAL A 68 -12.26 4.78 11.15
CA VAL A 68 -11.83 5.34 12.44
C VAL A 68 -12.49 4.58 13.60
N ALA A 69 -13.78 4.26 13.49
CA ALA A 69 -14.49 3.46 14.50
C ALA A 69 -13.86 2.05 14.65
N ALA A 70 -13.50 1.40 13.54
CA ALA A 70 -12.81 0.12 13.56
C ALA A 70 -11.42 0.21 14.21
N TYR A 71 -10.69 1.31 14.01
CA TYR A 71 -9.41 1.53 14.71
C TYR A 71 -9.58 1.71 16.22
N ALA A 72 -10.61 2.44 16.66
CA ALA A 72 -10.90 2.59 18.09
C ALA A 72 -11.23 1.24 18.76
N LEU A 73 -11.88 0.32 18.06
CA LEU A 73 -12.12 -1.04 18.54
C LEU A 73 -10.85 -1.89 18.56
N GLN A 74 -9.97 -1.72 17.57
CA GLN A 74 -8.68 -2.42 17.53
C GLN A 74 -7.75 -1.99 18.66
N GLU A 75 -7.74 -0.71 19.02
CA GLU A 75 -6.98 -0.21 20.18
C GLU A 75 -7.48 -0.79 21.51
N ARG A 76 -8.72 -1.28 21.54
CA ARG A 76 -9.32 -1.99 22.68
C ARG A 76 -9.07 -3.50 22.64
N GLY A 77 -8.23 -3.98 21.72
CA GLY A 77 -7.76 -5.36 21.65
C GLY A 77 -8.53 -6.26 20.67
N LEU A 78 -9.49 -5.74 19.90
CA LEU A 78 -10.17 -6.52 18.86
C LEU A 78 -9.27 -6.64 17.62
N ASP A 79 -9.32 -7.78 16.95
CA ASP A 79 -8.68 -7.90 15.63
C ASP A 79 -9.49 -7.10 14.58
N THR A 80 -8.91 -6.87 13.39
CA THR A 80 -9.58 -6.07 12.33
C THR A 80 -10.90 -6.69 11.86
N VAL A 81 -11.03 -8.02 11.89
CA VAL A 81 -12.24 -8.73 11.43
C VAL A 81 -13.33 -8.64 12.49
N ASP A 82 -12.98 -8.84 13.76
CA ASP A 82 -13.89 -8.72 14.89
C ASP A 82 -14.36 -7.28 15.09
N ALA A 83 -13.49 -6.30 14.86
CA ALA A 83 -13.86 -4.88 14.86
C ALA A 83 -14.88 -4.56 13.75
N ASN A 84 -14.68 -5.07 12.53
CA ASN A 84 -15.65 -4.87 11.44
C ASN A 84 -16.97 -5.59 11.70
N ARG A 85 -16.93 -6.83 12.23
CA ARG A 85 -18.13 -7.57 12.62
C ARG A 85 -18.91 -6.90 13.74
N ALA A 86 -18.21 -6.36 14.75
CA ALA A 86 -18.82 -5.60 15.84
C ALA A 86 -19.53 -4.34 15.34
N LEU A 87 -19.10 -3.79 14.20
CA LEU A 87 -19.73 -2.65 13.52
C LEU A 87 -20.76 -3.06 12.46
N GLY A 88 -20.96 -4.36 12.21
CA GLY A 88 -21.87 -4.87 11.17
C GLY A 88 -21.42 -4.56 9.74
N LEU A 89 -20.12 -4.35 9.51
CA LEU A 89 -19.59 -3.89 8.23
C LEU A 89 -19.08 -5.04 7.36
N PRO A 90 -19.23 -4.96 6.02
CA PRO A 90 -18.63 -5.94 5.12
C PRO A 90 -17.11 -5.79 5.07
N ASP A 91 -16.40 -6.89 4.79
CA ASP A 91 -14.93 -6.87 4.74
C ASP A 91 -14.35 -6.01 3.60
N ASP A 92 -15.11 -5.86 2.51
CA ASP A 92 -14.73 -5.09 1.33
C ASP A 92 -15.92 -4.78 0.42
N CYS A 93 -16.32 -3.51 0.34
CA CYS A 93 -17.45 -3.01 -0.46
C CYS A 93 -17.02 -2.31 -1.75
N ARG A 94 -15.76 -2.48 -2.18
CA ARG A 94 -15.23 -1.76 -3.34
C ARG A 94 -15.84 -2.27 -4.65
N GLU A 95 -16.07 -1.35 -5.57
CA GLU A 95 -16.62 -1.62 -6.89
C GLU A 95 -15.79 -0.90 -7.97
N TYR A 96 -15.48 -1.61 -9.06
CA TYR A 96 -14.64 -1.07 -10.14
C TYR A 96 -15.39 -0.87 -11.47
N SER A 97 -16.72 -0.96 -11.47
CA SER A 97 -17.57 -0.76 -12.65
C SER A 97 -17.32 0.59 -13.34
N ALA A 98 -17.12 1.65 -12.55
CA ALA A 98 -16.81 2.99 -13.05
C ALA A 98 -15.52 3.05 -13.87
N VAL A 99 -14.54 2.18 -13.61
CA VAL A 99 -13.26 2.15 -14.33
C VAL A 99 -13.48 1.86 -15.82
N GLY A 100 -14.36 0.92 -16.15
CA GLY A 100 -14.69 0.60 -17.53
C GLY A 100 -15.41 1.74 -18.25
N ALA A 101 -16.26 2.49 -17.56
CA ALA A 101 -16.90 3.68 -18.13
C ALA A 101 -15.88 4.78 -18.41
N ILE A 102 -15.01 5.09 -17.43
CA ILE A 102 -13.97 6.12 -17.56
C ILE A 102 -13.02 5.81 -18.72
N LEU A 103 -12.53 4.57 -18.84
CA LEU A 103 -11.59 4.20 -19.90
C LEU A 103 -12.21 4.24 -21.29
N ARG A 104 -13.50 3.89 -21.41
CA ARG A 104 -14.23 4.01 -22.68
C ARG A 104 -14.44 5.47 -23.08
N ASP A 105 -14.82 6.31 -22.14
CA ASP A 105 -15.00 7.75 -22.36
C ASP A 105 -13.69 8.43 -22.81
N LEU A 106 -12.56 8.00 -22.24
CA LEU A 106 -11.22 8.46 -22.61
C LEU A 106 -10.67 7.81 -23.90
N GLY A 107 -11.44 6.95 -24.58
CA GLY A 107 -11.04 6.31 -25.82
C GLY A 107 -9.87 5.32 -25.70
N VAL A 108 -9.64 4.73 -24.51
CA VAL A 108 -8.53 3.80 -24.26
C VAL A 108 -8.93 2.38 -24.69
N ALA A 109 -8.19 1.80 -25.64
CA ALA A 109 -8.52 0.49 -26.22
C ALA A 109 -8.11 -0.70 -25.33
N SER A 110 -6.99 -0.59 -24.62
CA SER A 110 -6.54 -1.62 -23.68
C SER A 110 -5.51 -1.08 -22.70
N VAL A 111 -5.34 -1.79 -21.57
CA VAL A 111 -4.51 -1.34 -20.45
C VAL A 111 -3.58 -2.43 -19.94
N ARG A 112 -2.49 -2.02 -19.29
CA ARG A 112 -1.76 -2.84 -18.33
C ARG A 112 -1.92 -2.22 -16.94
N LEU A 113 -2.36 -3.04 -15.98
CA LEU A 113 -2.80 -2.55 -14.68
C LEU A 113 -1.68 -2.57 -13.65
N MET A 114 -1.42 -1.42 -13.03
CA MET A 114 -0.44 -1.28 -11.95
C MET A 114 -1.05 -1.68 -10.60
N THR A 115 -1.01 -2.98 -10.25
CA THR A 115 -1.67 -3.53 -9.06
C THR A 115 -1.00 -4.80 -8.54
N ASN A 116 -1.00 -4.97 -7.21
CA ASN A 116 -0.66 -6.23 -6.54
C ASN A 116 -1.91 -7.02 -6.12
N ASN A 117 -3.10 -6.43 -6.25
CA ASN A 117 -4.36 -7.05 -5.87
C ASN A 117 -4.94 -7.84 -7.06
N PRO A 118 -4.99 -9.18 -7.03
CA PRO A 118 -5.55 -9.98 -8.11
C PRO A 118 -7.07 -9.80 -8.25
N ARG A 119 -7.77 -9.40 -7.18
CA ARG A 119 -9.20 -9.07 -7.24
C ARG A 119 -9.45 -7.87 -8.16
N LYS A 120 -8.62 -6.82 -8.07
CA LYS A 120 -8.70 -5.65 -8.97
C LYS A 120 -8.57 -6.05 -10.44
N LEU A 121 -7.65 -6.94 -10.76
CA LEU A 121 -7.48 -7.44 -12.14
C LEU A 121 -8.77 -8.09 -12.65
N ARG A 122 -9.35 -9.00 -11.86
CA ARG A 122 -10.59 -9.70 -12.23
C ARG A 122 -11.77 -8.77 -12.37
N GLU A 123 -11.99 -7.88 -11.41
CA GLU A 123 -13.17 -6.98 -11.40
C GLU A 123 -13.09 -5.92 -12.49
N ILE A 124 -11.91 -5.37 -12.76
CA ILE A 124 -11.73 -4.41 -13.85
C ILE A 124 -11.89 -5.10 -15.21
N ALA A 125 -11.37 -6.32 -15.38
CA ALA A 125 -11.60 -7.10 -16.59
C ALA A 125 -13.09 -7.43 -16.77
N ALA A 126 -13.79 -7.82 -15.70
CA ALA A 126 -15.23 -8.07 -15.71
C ALA A 126 -16.06 -6.81 -16.01
N ALA A 127 -15.53 -5.62 -15.71
CA ALA A 127 -16.13 -4.33 -16.09
C ALA A 127 -15.95 -3.99 -17.59
N GLY A 128 -15.48 -4.94 -18.41
CA GLY A 128 -15.34 -4.78 -19.87
C GLY A 128 -14.03 -4.15 -20.31
N VAL A 129 -13.04 -4.03 -19.41
CA VAL A 129 -11.73 -3.47 -19.75
C VAL A 129 -10.82 -4.56 -20.32
N ARG A 130 -10.23 -4.31 -21.49
CA ARG A 130 -9.21 -5.19 -22.09
C ARG A 130 -7.88 -5.03 -21.36
N VAL A 131 -7.62 -5.90 -20.38
CA VAL A 131 -6.37 -5.94 -19.61
C VAL A 131 -5.36 -6.86 -20.30
N LEU A 132 -4.24 -6.30 -20.76
CA LEU A 132 -3.16 -7.04 -21.46
C LEU A 132 -2.06 -7.55 -20.53
N GLY A 133 -1.97 -7.00 -19.32
CA GLY A 133 -0.94 -7.40 -18.37
C GLY A 133 -1.07 -6.72 -17.01
N ARG A 134 -0.22 -7.15 -16.08
CA ARG A 134 -0.06 -6.61 -14.74
C ARG A 134 1.32 -5.98 -14.62
N VAL A 135 1.37 -4.80 -14.01
CA VAL A 135 2.61 -4.18 -13.54
C VAL A 135 2.58 -4.19 -12.02
N PRO A 136 3.55 -4.80 -11.32
CA PRO A 136 3.61 -4.73 -9.86
C PRO A 136 3.73 -3.28 -9.36
N CYS A 137 3.02 -2.97 -8.27
CA CYS A 137 3.10 -1.69 -7.57
C CYS A 137 3.78 -1.94 -6.22
N VAL A 138 5.08 -2.19 -6.24
CA VAL A 138 5.85 -2.51 -5.03
C VAL A 138 6.39 -1.23 -4.40
N VAL A 139 6.22 -1.03 -3.11
CA VAL A 139 6.83 0.10 -2.41
C VAL A 139 7.54 -0.44 -1.20
N ARG A 140 8.62 0.23 -0.79
CA ARG A 140 9.37 -0.21 0.38
C ARG A 140 8.47 -0.06 1.62
N PRO A 141 8.21 -1.13 2.38
CA PRO A 141 7.46 -1.00 3.62
C PRO A 141 8.20 -0.11 4.61
N SER A 142 7.44 0.67 5.38
CA SER A 142 7.94 1.31 6.60
C SER A 142 7.88 0.30 7.75
N ARG A 143 8.63 0.54 8.83
CA ARG A 143 8.57 -0.30 10.05
C ARG A 143 7.13 -0.42 10.61
N HIS A 144 6.30 0.60 10.40
CA HIS A 144 4.92 0.66 10.89
C HIS A 144 3.89 0.02 9.95
N SER A 145 4.24 -0.23 8.68
CA SER A 145 3.33 -0.85 7.71
C SER A 145 3.52 -2.36 7.56
N LEU A 146 4.60 -2.93 8.12
CA LEU A 146 4.94 -4.35 8.02
C LEU A 146 3.79 -5.28 8.44
N SER A 147 3.26 -5.10 9.65
CA SER A 147 2.16 -5.93 10.17
C SER A 147 0.89 -5.85 9.32
N TYR A 148 0.60 -4.66 8.77
CA TYR A 148 -0.52 -4.46 7.85
C TYR A 148 -0.30 -5.16 6.50
N MET A 149 0.92 -5.07 5.94
CA MET A 149 1.26 -5.74 4.69
C MET A 149 1.25 -7.27 4.81
N GLU A 150 1.75 -7.81 5.93
CA GLU A 150 1.72 -9.25 6.24
C GLU A 150 0.28 -9.77 6.32
N ALA A 151 -0.60 -9.06 7.04
CA ALA A 151 -2.02 -9.40 7.13
C ALA A 151 -2.69 -9.40 5.75
N LYS A 152 -2.33 -8.43 4.90
CA LYS A 152 -2.85 -8.30 3.52
C LYS A 152 -2.32 -9.41 2.60
N ALA A 153 -1.05 -9.77 2.71
CA ALA A 153 -0.46 -10.88 1.96
C ALA A 153 -1.13 -12.22 2.31
N ARG A 154 -1.23 -12.51 3.62
CA ARG A 154 -1.72 -13.81 4.13
C ARG A 154 -3.22 -14.03 3.91
N ARG A 155 -4.05 -13.00 4.06
CA ARG A 155 -5.52 -13.14 3.97
C ARG A 155 -6.11 -12.79 2.59
N MET A 156 -5.38 -12.11 1.69
CA MET A 156 -5.95 -11.56 0.44
C MET A 156 -5.21 -11.96 -0.84
N ALA A 157 -4.32 -12.97 -0.76
CA ALA A 157 -3.59 -13.53 -1.89
C ALA A 157 -2.88 -12.46 -2.76
N HIS A 158 -2.36 -11.41 -2.11
CA HIS A 158 -1.65 -10.34 -2.79
C HIS A 158 -0.37 -10.89 -3.45
N LEU A 159 -0.17 -10.57 -4.73
CA LEU A 159 1.01 -10.98 -5.50
C LEU A 159 2.16 -10.02 -5.18
N LEU A 160 2.89 -10.30 -4.11
CA LEU A 160 4.16 -9.67 -3.80
C LEU A 160 5.25 -10.58 -4.38
N GLU A 161 5.96 -10.11 -5.41
CA GLU A 161 7.20 -10.76 -5.81
C GLU A 161 8.27 -10.32 -4.81
N GLU A 162 8.83 -11.27 -4.07
CA GLU A 162 10.04 -11.07 -3.28
C GLU A 162 11.23 -10.91 -4.23
N GLY A 163 12.00 -9.83 -4.08
CA GLY A 163 13.32 -9.69 -4.69
C GLY A 163 13.36 -8.92 -6.01
N ALA A 164 13.61 -7.62 -5.90
CA ALA A 164 14.46 -6.92 -6.86
C ALA A 164 15.44 -6.06 -6.03
N ASP A 165 16.69 -6.54 -6.00
CA ASP A 165 17.94 -5.85 -5.69
C ASP A 165 18.15 -5.37 -4.24
N GLN A 166 18.55 -6.31 -3.37
CA GLN A 166 19.11 -6.05 -2.04
C GLN A 166 20.63 -6.31 -1.98
N GLU A 167 21.42 -5.86 -2.95
CA GLU A 167 22.88 -5.84 -2.79
C GLU A 167 23.44 -4.55 -3.41
N GLY A 168 23.83 -3.58 -2.56
CA GLY A 168 24.64 -2.45 -3.03
C GLY A 168 24.45 -1.10 -2.33
N LEU A 169 23.38 -0.88 -1.56
CA LEU A 169 23.07 0.46 -1.02
C LEU A 169 23.19 0.59 0.51
N TRP A 170 24.05 -0.23 1.13
CA TRP A 170 24.42 -0.09 2.54
C TRP A 170 25.94 -0.11 2.67
N SER A 171 26.60 0.84 1.99
CA SER A 171 27.91 1.30 2.46
C SER A 171 27.68 2.56 3.28
N SER A 172 27.97 2.41 4.56
CA SER A 172 27.87 3.40 5.63
C SER A 172 28.52 4.73 5.27
N GLY A 173 27.85 5.82 5.64
CA GLY A 173 28.39 7.17 5.69
C GLY A 173 27.74 7.93 6.83
N ASP A 174 28.51 8.09 7.92
CA ASP A 174 28.63 9.24 8.81
C ASP A 174 27.38 9.65 9.64
N ASP A 175 27.42 10.03 10.91
CA ASP A 175 28.55 10.29 11.81
C ASP A 175 28.05 10.43 13.26
N ALA A 176 28.94 10.10 14.20
CA ALA A 176 29.23 10.74 15.49
C ALA A 176 28.10 11.25 16.43
N SER A 177 28.09 10.76 17.68
CA SER A 177 28.76 11.41 18.85
C SER A 177 28.05 11.25 20.21
N SER A 178 28.88 11.40 21.25
CA SER A 178 28.63 11.48 22.72
C SER A 178 28.32 10.13 23.40
N GLY A 179 29.21 9.58 24.25
CA GLY A 179 29.75 10.11 25.52
C GLY A 179 29.16 9.22 26.63
N GLU A 180 29.81 8.71 27.67
CA GLU A 180 31.06 8.97 28.38
C GLU A 180 31.49 7.66 29.08
N GLU A 181 32.74 7.62 29.53
CA GLU A 181 33.35 6.58 30.36
C GLU A 181 32.67 6.45 31.74
N GLU A 182 32.60 5.24 32.29
CA GLU A 182 32.89 5.00 33.71
C GLU A 182 33.06 3.50 34.04
N GLY A 183 34.24 3.14 34.57
CA GLY A 183 34.39 2.22 35.70
C GLY A 183 34.43 0.71 35.44
N ALA A 184 35.59 0.19 35.03
CA ALA A 184 35.96 -1.20 35.26
C ALA A 184 36.52 -1.37 36.70
N LEU A 185 35.89 -2.23 37.50
CA LEU A 185 36.46 -2.81 38.72
C LEU A 185 36.11 -4.30 38.71
N GLU A 186 37.10 -5.13 38.41
CA GLU A 186 37.05 -6.59 38.57
C GLU A 186 37.49 -7.00 39.99
N ALA A 187 36.82 -8.03 40.50
CA ALA A 187 37.22 -9.06 41.48
C ALA A 187 37.70 -8.66 42.90
N ASP A 188 37.03 -9.15 43.95
CA ASP A 188 37.40 -10.44 44.59
C ASP A 188 36.53 -10.85 45.80
N GLU A 189 36.31 -12.16 45.85
CA GLU A 189 36.15 -13.10 46.98
C GLU A 189 35.16 -12.90 48.16
N GLU A 190 34.33 -13.94 48.29
CA GLU A 190 33.68 -14.41 49.51
C GLU A 190 34.70 -14.68 50.65
N LEU A 191 34.36 -14.34 51.91
CA LEU A 191 34.39 -15.30 53.02
C LEU A 191 33.68 -14.74 54.27
N GLN A 192 32.55 -15.35 54.63
CA GLN A 192 31.99 -15.36 55.98
C GLN A 192 32.47 -16.66 56.67
N ALA A 193 33.19 -16.56 57.79
CA ALA A 193 33.12 -17.52 58.91
C ALA A 193 34.06 -17.13 60.05
N THR A 194 33.45 -16.87 61.22
CA THR A 194 33.98 -16.91 62.60
C THR A 194 35.09 -15.95 63.04
#